data_AF-A0A3Q9IL86-F1
#
_entry.id   AF-A0A3Q9IL86-F1
#
_cell.length_a   1.000
_cell.length_b   1.000
_cell.length_c   1.000
_cell.angle_alpha   90.00
_cell.angle_beta   90.00
_cell.angle_gamma   90.00
#
_symmetry.space_group_name_H-M   'P 1'
#
loop_
_entity.id
_entity.type
_entity.pdbx_description
1 polymer ?
#
loop_
_entity_poly.entity_id
_entity_poly.type
_entity_poly.pdbx_seq_one_letter_code
_entity_poly.pdbx_strand_id
1 'polypeptide(L)'
;MKRNIFFIGILLLIIPITSLLTSCNSCSDRRAHDISSLPGLYEGEATIILPDHVKAMLKPDAEGKTLVPEGPIPCKISITADTSKNVKLNLVDFTMPVKGITVNPALGKVTETDSTFNLEGDGKVSVGQQTISYTHKGKITKDQLNLDITVSIIPMIVEPKIVFTGKKK
;
A
#
# COMPACT_ATOMS: atom_id res chain seq x y z
N MET A 1 -56.86 31.42 17.89
CA MET A 1 -56.60 30.93 19.27
C MET A 1 -57.33 29.59 19.40
N LYS A 2 -56.82 28.44 19.83
CA LYS A 2 -55.56 27.88 20.37
C LYS A 2 -55.58 26.42 19.84
N ARG A 3 -54.60 25.91 19.09
CA ARG A 3 -53.27 25.42 19.52
C ARG A 3 -53.36 24.36 20.62
N ASN A 4 -52.75 23.19 20.34
CA ASN A 4 -52.17 22.22 21.29
C ASN A 4 -52.93 20.91 21.62
N ILE A 5 -53.27 20.06 20.64
CA ILE A 5 -53.51 18.63 20.96
C ILE A 5 -52.68 17.66 20.09
N PHE A 6 -52.02 18.11 19.02
CA PHE A 6 -51.22 17.21 18.17
C PHE A 6 -49.77 16.96 18.65
N PHE A 7 -49.32 17.59 19.73
CA PHE A 7 -47.94 17.51 20.21
C PHE A 7 -47.71 16.59 21.41
N ILE A 8 -48.73 15.90 21.93
CA ILE A 8 -48.60 15.02 23.11
C ILE A 8 -48.38 13.53 22.72
N GLY A 9 -48.61 13.15 21.45
CA GLY A 9 -48.40 11.77 21.00
C GLY A 9 -46.99 11.42 20.52
N ILE A 10 -46.12 12.41 20.28
CA ILE A 10 -44.76 12.22 19.73
C ILE A 10 -43.65 12.44 20.79
N LEU A 11 -44.00 12.81 22.03
CA LEU A 11 -43.03 13.13 23.08
C LEU A 11 -42.73 11.96 24.06
N LEU A 12 -43.25 10.76 23.83
CA LEU A 12 -43.06 9.61 24.74
C LEU A 12 -42.39 8.38 24.10
N LEU A 13 -41.76 8.54 22.95
CA LEU A 13 -40.99 7.48 22.26
C LEU A 13 -39.51 7.82 22.09
N ILE A 14 -38.96 8.65 22.99
CA ILE A 14 -37.52 8.84 23.14
C ILE A 14 -37.11 8.22 24.47
N ILE A 15 -37.23 6.90 24.55
CA ILE A 15 -36.36 6.13 25.44
C ILE A 15 -34.99 6.17 24.76
N PRO A 16 -33.94 6.72 25.39
CA PRO A 16 -32.61 6.51 24.87
C PRO A 16 -32.29 5.03 25.13
N ILE A 17 -32.39 4.20 24.10
CA ILE A 17 -31.68 2.92 24.05
C ILE A 17 -30.19 3.27 23.86
N THR A 18 -29.61 3.96 24.84
CA THR A 18 -28.18 4.23 24.94
C THR A 18 -27.61 3.26 25.95
N SER A 19 -27.46 2.00 25.56
CA SER A 19 -26.56 1.03 26.19
C SER A 19 -26.80 -0.35 25.62
N LEU A 20 -26.30 -0.62 24.40
CA LEU A 20 -25.85 -1.95 23.96
C LEU A 20 -25.38 -1.99 22.50
N LEU A 21 -25.45 -0.87 21.76
CA LEU A 21 -24.46 -0.61 20.72
C LEU A 21 -23.17 -0.16 21.40
N THR A 22 -22.54 -1.10 22.11
CA THR A 22 -21.09 -1.18 22.15
C THR A 22 -20.66 -1.53 20.72
N SER A 23 -20.88 -0.61 19.77
CA SER A 23 -19.99 -0.52 18.64
C SER A 23 -18.65 -0.35 19.30
N CYS A 24 -17.85 -1.41 19.28
CA CYS A 24 -16.46 -1.37 19.66
C CYS A 24 -15.78 -0.44 18.66
N ASN A 25 -16.00 0.86 18.83
CA ASN A 25 -15.15 1.95 18.36
C ASN A 25 -13.92 2.03 19.26
N SER A 26 -13.46 0.87 19.75
CA SER A 26 -12.03 0.65 19.80
C SER A 26 -11.57 0.66 18.34
N CYS A 27 -11.34 1.86 17.82
CA CYS A 27 -10.18 2.12 16.98
C CYS A 27 -8.93 1.82 17.82
N SER A 28 -8.84 0.60 18.35
CA SER A 28 -7.60 -0.02 18.73
C SER A 28 -6.77 0.05 17.47
N ASP A 29 -5.56 0.53 17.64
CA ASP A 29 -4.53 0.43 16.64
C ASP A 29 -4.54 -1.03 16.15
N ARG A 30 -5.10 -1.30 14.95
CA ARG A 30 -5.32 -2.65 14.39
C ARG A 30 -3.99 -3.33 14.02
N ARG A 31 -2.94 -3.04 14.76
CA ARG A 31 -1.62 -3.62 14.56
C ARG A 31 -1.73 -5.12 14.73
N ALA A 32 -1.00 -5.81 13.87
CA ALA A 32 -0.80 -7.24 14.01
C ALA A 32 -0.23 -7.55 15.41
N HIS A 33 -0.78 -8.58 16.04
CA HIS A 33 -0.40 -8.95 17.40
C HIS A 33 0.99 -9.60 17.42
N ASP A 34 1.25 -10.46 16.44
CA ASP A 34 2.52 -11.08 16.15
C ASP A 34 2.86 -10.91 14.67
N ILE A 35 4.10 -10.53 14.37
CA ILE A 35 4.62 -10.40 13.00
C ILE A 35 5.89 -11.23 12.78
N SER A 36 6.24 -12.13 13.71
CA SER A 36 7.44 -12.96 13.65
C SER A 36 7.54 -13.82 12.40
N SER A 37 6.39 -14.14 11.78
CA SER A 37 6.29 -14.90 10.54
C SER A 37 6.56 -14.08 9.27
N LEU A 38 6.58 -12.75 9.34
CA LEU A 38 6.72 -11.89 8.15
C LEU A 38 8.17 -11.72 7.67
N PRO A 39 9.19 -11.57 8.53
CA PRO A 39 10.56 -11.43 8.08
C PRO A 39 11.02 -12.59 7.19
N GLY A 40 11.70 -12.26 6.10
CA GLY A 40 12.21 -13.21 5.13
C GLY A 40 12.34 -12.62 3.73
N LEU A 41 12.75 -13.47 2.80
CA LEU A 41 12.93 -13.12 1.40
C LEU A 41 11.76 -13.68 0.58
N TYR A 42 11.06 -12.79 -0.12
CA TYR A 42 9.96 -13.13 -1.01
C TYR A 42 10.46 -13.08 -2.44
N GLU A 43 10.50 -14.22 -3.12
CA GLU A 43 10.94 -14.33 -4.51
C GLU A 43 9.71 -14.27 -5.43
N GLY A 44 9.81 -13.47 -6.49
CA GLY A 44 8.68 -13.22 -7.38
C GLY A 44 9.03 -12.32 -8.55
N GLU A 45 8.01 -11.62 -9.03
CA GLU A 45 8.13 -10.74 -10.19
C GLU A 45 7.42 -9.42 -9.94
N ALA A 46 7.94 -8.35 -10.53
CA ALA A 46 7.35 -7.02 -10.47
C ALA A 46 7.03 -6.50 -11.87
N THR A 47 5.83 -5.94 -12.03
CA THR A 47 5.37 -5.34 -13.28
C THR A 47 5.22 -3.84 -13.08
N ILE A 48 5.77 -3.06 -14.01
CA ILE A 48 5.61 -1.61 -14.04
C ILE A 48 4.38 -1.27 -14.88
N ILE A 49 3.36 -0.71 -14.24
CA ILE A 49 2.14 -0.22 -14.87
C ILE A 49 2.24 1.29 -14.97
N LEU A 50 2.27 1.78 -16.20
CA LEU A 50 2.23 3.21 -16.49
C LEU A 50 0.83 3.61 -16.99
N PRO A 51 0.35 4.80 -16.61
CA PRO A 51 -0.82 5.40 -17.24
C PRO A 51 -0.59 5.63 -18.75
N ASP A 52 -1.64 5.51 -19.57
CA ASP A 52 -1.50 5.57 -21.03
C ASP A 52 -1.00 6.91 -21.55
N HIS A 53 -1.36 8.01 -20.88
CA HIS A 53 -0.82 9.34 -21.22
C HIS A 53 0.70 9.42 -20.98
N VAL A 54 1.24 8.72 -19.97
CA VAL A 54 2.69 8.64 -19.73
C VAL A 54 3.36 7.79 -20.80
N LYS A 55 2.77 6.63 -21.13
CA LYS A 55 3.27 5.77 -22.22
C LYS A 55 3.38 6.53 -23.54
N ALA A 56 2.38 7.37 -23.86
CA ALA A 56 2.38 8.19 -25.07
C ALA A 56 3.46 9.29 -25.07
N MET A 57 3.91 9.73 -23.89
CA MET A 57 4.98 10.71 -23.74
C MET A 57 6.38 10.08 -23.73
N LEU A 58 6.49 8.78 -23.47
CA LEU A 58 7.76 8.06 -23.52
C LEU A 58 8.17 7.83 -24.96
N LYS A 59 9.21 8.54 -25.40
CA LYS A 59 9.83 8.30 -26.69
C LYS A 59 10.64 6.99 -26.63
N PRO A 60 10.59 6.15 -27.66
CA PRO A 60 11.51 5.02 -27.77
C PRO A 60 12.95 5.52 -27.76
N ASP A 61 13.87 4.67 -27.32
CA ASP A 61 15.29 4.92 -27.49
C ASP A 61 15.71 4.83 -28.97
N ALA A 62 17.01 5.07 -29.24
CA ALA A 62 17.56 5.04 -30.59
C ALA A 62 17.41 3.67 -31.29
N GLU A 63 17.12 2.60 -30.54
CA GLU A 63 16.91 1.23 -31.02
C GLU A 63 15.41 0.90 -31.19
N GLY A 64 14.52 1.87 -30.93
CA GLY A 64 13.07 1.68 -30.98
C GLY A 64 12.50 0.93 -29.78
N LYS A 65 13.28 0.69 -28.72
CA LYS A 65 12.80 0.05 -27.50
C LYS A 65 12.19 1.10 -26.57
N THR A 66 11.08 0.71 -25.93
CA THR A 66 10.46 1.54 -24.90
C THR A 66 11.35 1.52 -23.65
N LEU A 67 11.44 2.65 -22.93
CA LEU A 67 12.21 2.77 -21.68
C LEU A 67 11.65 1.94 -20.52
N VAL A 68 10.62 1.13 -20.77
CA VAL A 68 9.85 0.37 -19.78
C VAL A 68 9.78 -1.06 -20.29
N PRO A 69 10.21 -2.04 -19.50
CA PRO A 69 10.29 -3.42 -19.95
C PRO A 69 8.88 -3.96 -20.22
N GLU A 70 8.76 -4.66 -21.34
CA GLU A 70 7.53 -5.32 -21.76
C GLU A 70 7.37 -6.67 -21.03
N GLY A 71 7.18 -6.62 -19.71
CA GLY A 71 6.87 -7.82 -18.94
C GLY A 71 7.28 -7.77 -17.47
N PRO A 72 6.94 -8.84 -16.72
CA PRO A 72 7.34 -8.99 -15.33
C PRO A 72 8.86 -9.08 -15.22
N ILE A 73 9.41 -8.36 -14.24
CA ILE A 73 10.84 -8.35 -13.92
C ILE A 73 11.05 -9.25 -12.70
N PRO A 74 11.79 -10.36 -12.82
CA PRO A 74 12.15 -11.18 -11.68
C PRO A 74 12.90 -10.35 -10.63
N CYS A 75 12.41 -10.36 -9.40
CA CYS A 75 13.02 -9.62 -8.30
C CYS A 75 12.61 -10.22 -6.95
N LYS A 76 13.11 -9.63 -5.87
CA LYS A 76 12.83 -10.09 -4.52
C LYS A 76 12.47 -8.93 -3.61
N ILE A 77 11.61 -9.20 -2.63
CA ILE A 77 11.36 -8.30 -1.52
C ILE A 77 11.91 -8.93 -0.25
N SER A 78 12.86 -8.26 0.38
CA SER A 78 13.30 -8.61 1.73
C SER A 78 12.45 -7.85 2.73
N ILE A 79 11.78 -8.58 3.61
CA ILE A 79 11.05 -8.03 4.75
C ILE A 79 11.88 -8.27 6.02
N THR A 80 12.06 -7.22 6.80
CA THR A 80 12.60 -7.30 8.17
C THR A 80 11.63 -6.63 9.12
N ALA A 81 11.56 -7.08 10.38
CA ALA A 81 10.72 -6.47 11.40
C ALA A 81 11.55 -5.60 12.33
N ASP A 82 10.99 -4.48 12.79
CA ASP A 82 11.56 -3.68 13.87
C ASP A 82 10.94 -4.01 15.23
N THR A 83 11.50 -3.45 16.31
CA THR A 83 11.00 -3.63 17.68
C THR A 83 9.62 -3.00 17.92
N SER A 84 9.16 -2.15 17.00
CA SER A 84 7.87 -1.44 17.06
C SER A 84 6.75 -2.17 16.30
N LYS A 85 7.01 -3.40 15.85
CA LYS A 85 6.12 -4.21 15.01
C LYS A 85 5.79 -3.57 13.65
N ASN A 86 6.68 -2.73 13.14
CA ASN A 86 6.66 -2.33 11.75
C ASN A 86 7.56 -3.27 10.95
N VAL A 87 7.38 -3.24 9.64
CA VAL A 87 8.27 -3.91 8.70
C VAL A 87 9.08 -2.91 7.91
N LYS A 88 10.31 -3.28 7.58
CA LYS A 88 11.12 -2.59 6.58
C LYS A 88 11.17 -3.46 5.33
N LEU A 89 10.66 -2.92 4.23
CA LEU A 89 10.65 -3.54 2.91
C LEU A 89 11.86 -3.05 2.14
N ASN A 90 12.64 -3.98 1.59
CA ASN A 90 13.76 -3.67 0.70
C ASN A 90 13.59 -4.42 -0.62
N LEU A 91 13.71 -3.69 -1.73
CA LEU A 91 13.69 -4.26 -3.06
C LEU A 91 15.09 -4.78 -3.39
N VAL A 92 15.17 -6.04 -3.79
CA VAL A 92 16.42 -6.78 -4.02
C VAL A 92 16.40 -7.35 -5.44
N ASP A 93 17.55 -7.32 -6.11
CA ASP A 93 17.76 -7.82 -7.49
C ASP A 93 16.84 -7.18 -8.55
N PHE A 94 16.17 -6.07 -8.24
CA PHE A 94 15.36 -5.33 -9.20
C PHE A 94 16.22 -4.35 -9.98
N THR A 95 16.34 -4.57 -11.28
CA THR A 95 17.02 -3.62 -12.17
C THR A 95 15.99 -2.62 -12.69
N MET A 96 16.08 -1.37 -12.22
CA MET A 96 15.30 -0.28 -12.79
C MET A 96 15.65 -0.11 -14.28
N PRO A 97 14.65 0.02 -15.17
CA PRO A 97 14.93 0.17 -16.59
C PRO A 97 15.54 1.52 -16.95
N VAL A 98 15.41 2.51 -16.06
CA VAL A 98 16.04 3.83 -16.19
C VAL A 98 17.21 3.93 -15.22
N LYS A 99 18.39 4.26 -15.76
CA LYS A 99 19.61 4.47 -14.97
C LYS A 99 19.45 5.66 -14.01
N GLY A 100 20.03 5.56 -12.82
CA GLY A 100 20.03 6.65 -11.83
C GLY A 100 18.78 6.71 -10.95
N ILE A 101 17.88 5.71 -11.05
CA ILE A 101 16.75 5.52 -10.13
C ILE A 101 17.13 4.52 -9.05
N THR A 102 17.00 4.91 -7.78
CA THR A 102 17.22 4.03 -6.63
C THR A 102 15.99 4.04 -5.72
N VAL A 103 15.42 2.87 -5.45
CA VAL A 103 14.33 2.71 -4.48
C VAL A 103 14.95 2.49 -3.11
N ASN A 104 14.67 3.39 -2.17
CA ASN A 104 15.15 3.23 -0.80
C ASN A 104 14.27 2.23 -0.05
N PRO A 105 14.81 1.52 0.96
CA PRO A 105 14.00 0.72 1.85
C PRO A 105 12.89 1.56 2.49
N ALA A 106 11.68 1.01 2.58
CA ALA A 106 10.51 1.70 3.13
C ALA A 106 10.04 1.04 4.43
N LEU A 107 9.53 1.87 5.35
CA LEU A 107 8.86 1.40 6.55
C LEU A 107 7.38 1.23 6.28
N GLY A 108 6.82 0.10 6.71
CA GLY A 108 5.41 -0.24 6.58
C GLY A 108 4.82 -0.65 7.92
N LYS A 109 3.65 -0.12 8.22
CA LYS A 109 2.80 -0.57 9.31
C LYS A 109 2.16 -1.90 8.92
N VAL A 110 2.07 -2.81 9.88
CA VAL A 110 1.37 -4.09 9.70
C VAL A 110 0.06 -4.06 10.47
N THR A 111 -1.04 -4.37 9.78
CA THR A 111 -2.34 -4.65 10.39
C THR A 111 -2.78 -6.07 10.05
N GLU A 112 -3.61 -6.68 10.89
CA GLU A 112 -4.06 -8.05 10.68
C GLU A 112 -5.59 -8.11 10.65
N THR A 113 -6.14 -8.78 9.63
CA THR A 113 -7.57 -9.03 9.48
C THR A 113 -7.75 -10.44 8.92
N ASP A 114 -8.53 -11.28 9.59
CA ASP A 114 -8.90 -12.63 9.11
C ASP A 114 -7.70 -13.46 8.61
N SER A 115 -6.63 -13.54 9.42
CA SER A 115 -5.36 -14.23 9.10
C SER A 115 -4.61 -13.69 7.89
N THR A 116 -4.92 -12.47 7.46
CA THR A 116 -4.21 -11.74 6.40
C THR A 116 -3.50 -10.54 7.00
N PHE A 117 -2.19 -10.44 6.75
CA PHE A 117 -1.42 -9.27 7.12
C PHE A 117 -1.50 -8.23 6.01
N ASN A 118 -1.92 -7.02 6.35
CA ASN A 118 -1.95 -5.88 5.44
C ASN A 118 -0.79 -4.95 5.80
N LEU A 119 -0.01 -4.59 4.78
CA LEU A 119 1.14 -3.70 4.87
C LEU A 119 0.75 -2.35 4.27
N GLU A 120 1.04 -1.26 4.96
CA GLU A 120 0.87 0.09 4.41
C GLU A 120 1.97 1.01 4.90
N GLY A 121 2.52 1.83 4.01
CA GLY A 121 3.49 2.83 4.39
C GLY A 121 3.99 3.66 3.22
N ASP A 122 4.99 4.49 3.53
CA ASP A 122 5.56 5.44 2.61
C ASP A 122 7.05 5.17 2.40
N GLY A 123 7.54 5.51 1.21
CA GLY A 123 8.94 5.39 0.87
C GLY A 123 9.40 6.52 -0.04
N LYS A 124 10.68 6.44 -0.40
CA LYS A 124 11.33 7.45 -1.24
C LYS A 124 12.08 6.77 -2.38
N VAL A 125 11.92 7.27 -3.59
CA VAL A 125 12.75 6.96 -4.74
C VAL A 125 13.67 8.14 -5.00
N SER A 126 14.96 7.87 -5.21
CA SER A 126 15.93 8.88 -5.62
C SER A 126 16.12 8.81 -7.14
N VAL A 127 16.03 9.96 -7.80
CA VAL A 127 16.21 10.12 -9.26
C VAL A 127 17.27 11.19 -9.47
N GLY A 128 18.52 10.79 -9.69
CA GLY A 128 19.65 11.72 -9.69
C GLY A 128 19.76 12.46 -8.35
N GLN A 129 19.64 13.79 -8.37
CA GLN A 129 19.65 14.64 -7.17
C GLN A 129 18.25 14.87 -6.55
N GLN A 130 17.18 14.40 -7.21
CA GLN A 130 15.81 14.58 -6.74
C GLN A 130 15.33 13.38 -5.93
N THR A 131 14.42 13.63 -4.99
CA THR A 131 13.76 12.57 -4.22
C THR A 131 12.25 12.68 -4.39
N ILE A 132 11.62 11.57 -4.73
CA ILE A 132 10.19 11.46 -5.00
C ILE A 132 9.58 10.51 -3.97
N SER A 133 8.45 10.89 -3.39
CA SER A 133 7.73 10.04 -2.44
C SER A 133 6.90 8.99 -3.18
N TYR A 134 6.73 7.83 -2.56
CA TYR A 134 5.78 6.82 -2.99
C TYR A 134 5.04 6.26 -1.78
N THR A 135 3.87 5.68 -2.04
CA THR A 135 3.10 4.91 -1.07
C THR A 135 3.15 3.44 -1.46
N HIS A 136 3.06 2.53 -0.49
CA HIS A 136 2.94 1.11 -0.77
C HIS A 136 1.81 0.48 0.05
N LYS A 137 1.13 -0.48 -0.57
CA LYS A 137 0.06 -1.28 0.04
C LYS A 137 0.28 -2.73 -0.32
N GLY A 138 0.35 -3.59 0.68
CA GLY A 138 0.62 -5.01 0.47
C GLY A 138 -0.28 -5.91 1.29
N LYS A 139 -0.37 -7.16 0.86
CA LYS A 139 -1.06 -8.24 1.57
C LYS A 139 -0.18 -9.48 1.61
N ILE A 140 -0.09 -10.09 2.79
CA ILE A 140 0.54 -11.39 2.98
C ILE A 140 -0.52 -12.39 3.44
N THR A 141 -0.70 -13.45 2.66
CA THR A 141 -1.59 -14.56 2.97
C THR A 141 -0.90 -15.86 2.58
N LYS A 142 -0.74 -16.80 3.51
CA LYS A 142 -0.08 -18.11 3.27
C LYS A 142 1.27 -17.95 2.56
N ASP A 143 2.14 -17.10 3.12
CA ASP A 143 3.48 -16.80 2.61
C ASP A 143 3.54 -16.14 1.22
N GLN A 144 2.40 -15.84 0.59
CA GLN A 144 2.35 -15.07 -0.65
C GLN A 144 2.24 -13.58 -0.33
N LEU A 145 3.17 -12.79 -0.86
CA LEU A 145 3.19 -11.34 -0.81
C LEU A 145 2.65 -10.79 -2.14
N ASN A 146 1.62 -9.96 -2.06
CA ASN A 146 1.20 -9.08 -3.15
C ASN A 146 1.42 -7.64 -2.68
N LEU A 147 2.19 -6.85 -3.42
CA LEU A 147 2.60 -5.51 -3.03
C LEU A 147 2.42 -4.53 -4.19
N ASP A 148 1.64 -3.49 -3.93
CA ASP A 148 1.44 -2.36 -4.82
C ASP A 148 2.29 -1.18 -4.33
N ILE A 149 3.08 -0.59 -5.22
CA ILE A 149 3.87 0.62 -4.96
C ILE A 149 3.41 1.69 -5.92
N THR A 150 2.89 2.81 -5.41
CA THR A 150 2.40 3.93 -6.21
C THR A 150 3.31 5.14 -6.01
N VAL A 151 3.99 5.57 -7.07
CA VAL A 151 4.90 6.71 -7.03
C VAL A 151 4.12 8.01 -7.26
N SER A 152 4.31 9.00 -6.38
CA SER A 152 3.64 10.30 -6.47
C SER A 152 4.62 11.36 -7.00
N ILE A 153 4.79 11.42 -8.32
CA ILE A 153 5.70 12.37 -8.99
C ILE A 153 5.07 13.77 -9.03
N ILE A 154 3.76 13.84 -9.31
CA ILE A 154 2.91 15.04 -9.27
C ILE A 154 1.54 14.57 -8.76
N PRO A 155 0.94 15.16 -7.70
CA PRO A 155 -0.38 14.76 -7.25
C PRO A 155 -1.37 14.79 -8.43
N MET A 156 -2.07 13.68 -8.67
CA MET A 156 -3.17 13.53 -9.63
C MET A 156 -2.83 13.45 -11.14
N ILE A 157 -1.58 13.64 -11.58
CA ILE A 157 -1.27 13.62 -13.03
C ILE A 157 -0.55 12.34 -13.45
N VAL A 158 0.48 11.90 -12.73
CA VAL A 158 1.29 10.74 -13.12
C VAL A 158 1.54 9.84 -11.92
N GLU A 159 0.90 8.68 -11.90
CA GLU A 159 1.05 7.67 -10.86
C GLU A 159 1.52 6.33 -11.46
N PRO A 160 2.84 6.17 -11.70
CA PRO A 160 3.41 4.87 -11.99
C PRO A 160 3.10 3.92 -10.85
N LYS A 161 2.65 2.72 -11.18
CA LYS A 161 2.42 1.66 -10.21
C LYS A 161 3.38 0.50 -10.48
N ILE A 162 4.06 0.03 -9.44
CA ILE A 162 4.82 -1.21 -9.49
C ILE A 162 4.01 -2.26 -8.72
N VAL A 163 3.67 -3.36 -9.37
CA VAL A 163 2.92 -4.46 -8.79
C VAL A 163 3.85 -5.65 -8.65
N PHE A 164 4.13 -6.05 -7.42
CA PHE A 164 4.93 -7.22 -7.10
C PHE A 164 4.06 -8.36 -6.59
N THR A 165 4.34 -9.57 -7.07
CA THR A 165 3.77 -10.81 -6.54
C THR A 165 4.89 -11.80 -6.31
N GLY A 166 4.98 -12.35 -5.11
CA GLY A 166 6.01 -13.33 -4.77
C GLY A 166 5.64 -14.22 -3.59
N LYS A 167 6.44 -15.25 -3.35
CA LYS A 167 6.27 -16.17 -2.23
C LYS A 167 7.51 -16.18 -1.35
N LYS A 168 7.30 -16.36 -0.05
CA LYS A 168 8.38 -16.56 0.90
C LYS A 168 9.11 -17.86 0.58
N LYS A 169 10.44 -17.80 0.64
CA LYS A 169 11.32 -18.95 0.49
C LYS A 169 11.56 -19.68 1.81
#